data_AF-A0A958DL49-F1
#
_entry.id   AF-A0A958DL49-F1
#
_cell.length_a   1.000
_cell.length_b   1.000
_cell.length_c   1.000
_cell.angle_alpha   90.00
_cell.angle_beta   90.00
_cell.angle_gamma   90.00
#
_symmetry.space_group_name_H-M   'P 1'
#
loop_
_entity.id
_entity.type
_entity.pdbx_description
1 polymer ?
#
loop_
_entity_poly.entity_id
_entity_poly.type
_entity_poly.pdbx_seq_one_letter_code
_entity_poly.pdbx_strand_id
1 'polypeptide(L)'
;MSPTHFQFNPFKISLPVMLCWLILLWLPLTAQTPKTGFTNAEGLLAAMPAYQQAQQTLQTLHQQMKKKLNDQEEAFNQKAATYQQQQTMMTAERKSALEAELRKMQEDYQKNAMQYEQDLAKKESELLKPVIDKINAA
;
A
#
# COMPACT_ATOMS: atom_id res chain seq x y z
N MET A 1 -38.99 6.35 18.48
CA MET A 1 -38.02 5.24 18.63
C MET A 1 -38.28 4.23 17.53
N SER A 2 -37.29 4.10 16.64
CA SER A 2 -37.05 3.09 15.58
C SER A 2 -38.13 2.79 14.53
N PRO A 3 -37.72 2.74 13.24
CA PRO A 3 -37.87 1.51 12.45
C PRO A 3 -36.59 1.20 11.62
N THR A 4 -35.97 0.02 11.78
CA THR A 4 -36.14 -1.24 11.00
C THR A 4 -35.78 -1.17 9.50
N HIS A 5 -34.87 -2.10 9.14
CA HIS A 5 -34.29 -2.38 7.83
C HIS A 5 -35.31 -2.78 6.74
N PHE A 6 -35.03 -2.42 5.49
CA PHE A 6 -35.58 -3.07 4.28
C PHE A 6 -34.60 -2.93 3.10
N GLN A 7 -33.68 -3.88 2.92
CA GLN A 7 -33.63 -4.86 1.81
C GLN A 7 -34.08 -4.37 0.41
N PHE A 8 -33.13 -4.32 -0.54
CA PHE A 8 -33.36 -4.18 -1.98
C PHE A 8 -33.44 -5.54 -2.67
N ASN A 9 -34.58 -5.84 -3.31
CA ASN A 9 -34.80 -7.01 -4.17
C ASN A 9 -34.45 -6.67 -5.64
N PRO A 10 -33.79 -7.56 -6.42
CA PRO A 10 -33.29 -7.27 -7.77
C PRO A 10 -34.31 -7.52 -8.92
N PHE A 11 -35.61 -7.63 -8.66
CA PHE A 11 -36.57 -8.21 -9.62
C PHE A 11 -37.45 -7.21 -10.41
N LYS A 12 -36.98 -5.99 -10.70
CA LYS A 12 -37.77 -5.00 -11.47
C LYS A 12 -36.91 -4.24 -12.49
N ILE A 13 -36.40 -4.95 -13.50
CA ILE A 13 -35.79 -4.32 -14.68
C ILE A 13 -36.90 -4.13 -15.72
N SER A 14 -37.18 -2.86 -16.02
CA SER A 14 -38.30 -2.39 -16.82
C SER A 14 -38.00 -2.52 -18.33
N LEU A 15 -39.01 -2.96 -19.08
CA LEU A 15 -38.98 -3.39 -20.50
C LEU A 15 -38.57 -2.32 -21.56
N PRO A 16 -38.54 -0.99 -21.34
CA PRO A 16 -38.04 -0.04 -22.33
C PRO A 16 -36.52 0.12 -22.31
N VAL A 17 -35.81 -0.41 -21.29
CA VAL A 17 -34.33 -0.35 -21.22
C VAL A 17 -33.68 -1.30 -22.24
N MET A 18 -34.40 -2.35 -22.65
CA MET A 18 -33.90 -3.35 -23.60
C MET A 18 -33.80 -2.82 -25.04
N LEU A 19 -34.55 -1.77 -25.40
CA LEU A 19 -34.55 -1.19 -26.75
C LEU A 19 -33.36 -0.24 -26.99
N CYS A 20 -32.78 0.35 -25.94
CA CYS A 20 -31.55 1.15 -26.05
C CYS A 20 -30.28 0.29 -26.22
N TRP A 21 -30.35 -1.02 -26.00
CA TRP A 21 -29.21 -1.92 -26.16
C TRP A 21 -28.99 -2.38 -27.61
N LEU A 22 -29.99 -2.20 -28.49
CA LEU A 22 -29.94 -2.73 -29.85
C LEU A 22 -29.38 -1.75 -30.90
N ILE A 23 -29.01 -0.52 -30.52
CA ILE A 23 -28.57 0.52 -31.48
C ILE A 23 -27.03 0.75 -31.46
N LEU A 24 -26.28 0.09 -30.57
CA LEU A 24 -24.82 0.24 -30.47
C LEU A 24 -24.00 -0.60 -31.47
N LEU A 25 -24.64 -1.28 -32.44
CA LEU A 25 -24.01 -2.31 -33.27
C LEU A 25 -23.51 -1.86 -34.66
N TRP A 26 -23.39 -0.56 -34.91
CA TRP A 26 -22.81 -0.04 -36.17
C TRP A 26 -21.79 1.09 -35.94
N LEU A 27 -20.69 0.78 -35.25
CA LEU A 27 -19.47 1.57 -35.34
C LEU A 27 -18.39 0.72 -36.03
N PRO A 28 -17.84 1.15 -37.19
CA PRO A 28 -16.73 0.44 -37.80
C PRO A 28 -15.51 0.50 -36.87
N LEU A 29 -15.05 -0.68 -36.46
CA LEU A 29 -13.81 -0.87 -35.73
C LEU A 29 -12.63 -0.49 -36.64
N THR A 30 -12.13 0.73 -36.53
CA THR A 30 -10.80 1.05 -37.06
C THR A 30 -9.78 0.35 -36.17
N ALA A 31 -9.30 -0.79 -36.65
CA ALA A 31 -8.19 -1.52 -36.05
C ALA A 31 -6.94 -0.61 -36.06
N GLN A 32 -6.68 0.08 -34.95
CA GLN A 32 -5.36 0.62 -34.69
C GLN A 32 -4.47 -0.55 -34.29
N THR A 33 -3.62 -0.97 -35.23
CA THR A 33 -2.56 -1.95 -35.01
C THR A 33 -1.75 -1.52 -33.79
N PRO A 34 -1.75 -2.26 -32.66
CA PRO A 34 -0.88 -1.90 -31.56
C PRO A 34 0.56 -2.06 -32.05
N LYS A 35 1.34 -0.98 -31.96
CA LYS A 35 2.77 -1.00 -32.20
C LYS A 35 3.39 -2.04 -31.26
N THR A 36 3.65 -3.24 -31.77
CA THR A 36 4.39 -4.31 -31.11
C THR A 36 5.84 -3.88 -30.97
N GLY A 37 6.10 -3.06 -29.94
CA GLY A 37 7.44 -2.58 -29.58
C GLY A 37 7.59 -2.37 -28.08
N PHE A 38 6.49 -2.14 -27.36
CA PHE A 38 6.52 -1.92 -25.91
C PHE A 38 6.43 -3.21 -25.08
N THR A 39 5.81 -4.28 -25.60
CA THR A 39 5.70 -5.56 -24.87
C THR A 39 7.05 -6.26 -24.65
N ASN A 40 8.03 -6.03 -25.54
CA ASN A 40 9.38 -6.57 -25.37
C ASN A 40 10.25 -5.73 -24.44
N ALA A 41 9.93 -4.45 -24.20
CA ALA A 41 10.73 -3.57 -23.35
C ALA A 41 10.62 -3.98 -21.87
N GLU A 42 9.40 -4.27 -21.39
CA GLU A 42 9.17 -4.78 -20.02
C GLU A 42 9.81 -6.16 -19.81
N GLY A 43 9.72 -7.04 -20.82
CA GLY A 43 10.38 -8.36 -20.79
C GLY A 43 11.92 -8.28 -20.84
N LEU A 44 12.48 -7.38 -21.65
CA LEU A 44 13.92 -7.11 -21.69
C LEU A 44 14.43 -6.55 -20.38
N LEU A 45 13.69 -5.63 -19.75
CA LEU A 45 14.03 -5.06 -18.46
C LEU A 45 13.98 -6.12 -17.35
N ALA A 46 12.93 -6.94 -17.32
CA ALA A 46 12.80 -8.06 -16.38
C ALA A 46 13.90 -9.12 -16.53
N ALA A 47 14.48 -9.26 -17.74
CA ALA A 47 15.60 -10.15 -18.03
C ALA A 47 16.97 -9.53 -17.68
N MET A 48 17.05 -8.23 -17.39
CA MET A 48 18.31 -7.60 -16.97
C MET A 48 18.62 -7.99 -15.51
N PRO A 49 19.80 -8.58 -15.22
CA PRO A 49 20.19 -8.94 -13.86
C PRO A 49 20.14 -7.76 -12.88
N ALA A 50 20.47 -6.55 -13.37
CA ALA A 50 20.44 -5.32 -12.58
C ALA A 50 19.02 -4.94 -12.11
N TYR A 51 18.00 -5.15 -12.96
CA TYR A 51 16.62 -4.87 -12.60
C TYR A 51 16.09 -5.91 -11.58
N GLN A 52 16.42 -7.19 -11.76
CA GLN A 52 16.05 -8.23 -10.79
C GLN A 52 16.69 -8.01 -9.42
N GLN A 53 17.98 -7.63 -9.39
CA GLN A 53 18.68 -7.31 -8.15
C GLN A 53 18.08 -6.08 -7.45
N ALA A 54 17.71 -5.05 -8.22
CA ALA A 54 17.01 -3.89 -7.72
C ALA A 54 15.68 -4.28 -7.06
N GLN A 55 14.87 -5.09 -7.75
CA GLN A 55 13.58 -5.56 -7.26
C GLN A 55 13.70 -6.37 -5.97
N GLN A 56 14.66 -7.30 -5.89
CA GLN A 56 14.92 -8.08 -4.68
C GLN A 56 15.35 -7.20 -3.50
N THR A 57 16.20 -6.20 -3.77
CA THR A 57 16.66 -5.25 -2.75
C THR A 57 15.49 -4.43 -2.20
N LEU A 58 14.64 -3.90 -3.07
CA LEU A 58 13.45 -3.15 -2.68
C LEU A 58 12.45 -4.01 -1.91
N GLN A 59 12.22 -5.25 -2.34
CA GLN A 59 11.34 -6.19 -1.64
C GLN A 59 11.87 -6.51 -0.24
N THR A 60 13.17 -6.77 -0.11
CA THR A 60 13.82 -7.02 1.19
C THR A 60 13.70 -5.81 2.11
N LEU A 61 13.98 -4.62 1.59
CA LEU A 61 13.86 -3.37 2.35
C LEU A 61 12.44 -3.15 2.85
N HIS A 62 11.45 -3.34 1.97
CA HIS A 62 10.03 -3.22 2.31
C HIS A 62 9.62 -4.22 3.40
N GLN A 63 10.04 -5.48 3.30
CA GLN A 63 9.75 -6.50 4.30
C GLN A 63 10.37 -6.16 5.66
N GLN A 64 11.61 -5.68 5.68
CA GLN A 64 12.29 -5.26 6.91
C GLN A 64 11.58 -4.08 7.57
N MET A 65 11.20 -3.06 6.79
CA MET A 65 10.47 -1.90 7.28
C MET A 65 9.10 -2.28 7.83
N LYS A 66 8.35 -3.12 7.11
CA LYS A 66 7.05 -3.65 7.57
C LYS A 66 7.19 -4.42 8.88
N LYS A 67 8.17 -5.32 8.97
CA LYS A 67 8.42 -6.07 10.20
C LYS A 67 8.70 -5.12 11.37
N LYS A 68 9.54 -4.11 11.15
CA LYS A 68 9.90 -3.16 12.22
C LYS A 68 8.72 -2.33 12.69
N LEU A 69 7.86 -1.85 11.79
CA LEU A 69 6.64 -1.13 12.17
C LEU A 69 5.68 -2.03 12.95
N ASN A 70 5.49 -3.28 12.50
CA ASN A 70 4.66 -4.24 13.22
C ASN A 70 5.21 -4.53 14.63
N ASP A 71 6.53 -4.74 14.77
CA ASP A 71 7.16 -4.98 16.07
C ASP A 71 6.95 -3.77 17.02
N GLN A 72 7.00 -2.54 16.50
CA GLN A 72 6.73 -1.33 17.28
C GLN A 72 5.26 -1.20 17.70
N GLU A 73 4.34 -1.51 16.79
CA GLU A 73 2.90 -1.51 17.05
C GLU A 73 2.54 -2.56 18.11
N GLU A 74 3.08 -3.77 17.98
CA GLU A 74 2.87 -4.85 18.95
C GLU A 74 3.41 -4.45 20.34
N ALA A 75 4.62 -3.90 20.41
CA ALA A 75 5.20 -3.43 21.66
C ALA A 75 4.35 -2.32 22.30
N PHE A 76 3.81 -1.40 21.49
CA PHE A 76 2.91 -0.36 21.98
C PHE A 76 1.62 -0.97 22.55
N ASN A 77 0.98 -1.87 21.82
CA ASN A 77 -0.27 -2.52 22.22
C ASN A 77 -0.10 -3.33 23.52
N GLN A 78 0.99 -4.09 23.63
CA GLN A 78 1.30 -4.85 24.86
C GLN A 78 1.50 -3.93 26.06
N LYS A 79 2.21 -2.81 25.89
CA LYS A 79 2.46 -1.84 26.96
C LYS A 79 1.20 -1.08 27.35
N ALA A 80 0.38 -0.69 26.36
CA ALA A 80 -0.91 -0.03 26.59
C ALA A 80 -1.89 -0.96 27.34
N ALA A 81 -1.96 -2.24 26.95
CA ALA A 81 -2.78 -3.22 27.65
C ALA A 81 -2.33 -3.42 29.10
N THR A 82 -1.02 -3.50 29.33
CA THR A 82 -0.45 -3.59 30.69
C THR A 82 -0.83 -2.38 31.53
N TYR A 83 -0.72 -1.17 30.96
CA TYR A 83 -1.14 0.06 31.63
C TYR A 83 -2.63 0.03 31.98
N GLN A 84 -3.50 -0.35 31.05
CA GLN A 84 -4.95 -0.42 31.30
C GLN A 84 -5.32 -1.39 32.42
N GLN A 85 -4.63 -2.53 32.51
CA GLN A 85 -4.86 -3.53 33.56
C GLN A 85 -4.36 -3.09 34.93
N GLN A 86 -3.20 -2.44 34.98
CA GLN A 86 -2.49 -2.19 36.24
C GLN A 86 -2.66 -0.76 36.76
N GLN A 87 -3.14 0.19 35.95
CA GLN A 87 -3.20 1.62 36.31
C GLN A 87 -3.85 1.90 37.67
N THR A 88 -4.86 1.16 38.10
CA THR A 88 -5.51 1.41 39.41
C THR A 88 -4.61 1.08 40.60
N MET A 89 -3.59 0.24 40.40
CA MET A 89 -2.61 -0.19 41.41
C MET A 89 -1.30 0.61 41.34
N MET A 90 -1.14 1.52 40.36
CA MET A 90 0.10 2.27 40.14
C MET A 90 0.11 3.62 40.85
N THR A 91 1.31 4.06 41.28
CA THR A 91 1.52 5.42 41.78
C THR A 91 1.41 6.44 40.64
N ALA A 92 1.17 7.70 40.99
CA ALA A 92 1.05 8.79 40.01
C ALA A 92 2.33 8.96 39.17
N GLU A 93 3.51 8.83 39.78
CA GLU A 93 4.80 8.94 39.08
C GLU A 93 4.97 7.82 38.07
N ARG A 94 4.58 6.59 38.44
CA ARG A 94 4.65 5.43 37.54
C ARG A 94 3.71 5.56 36.36
N LYS A 95 2.50 6.09 36.56
CA LYS A 95 1.55 6.38 35.46
C LYS A 95 2.12 7.39 34.48
N SER A 96 2.58 8.53 35.01
CA SER A 96 3.16 9.61 34.20
C SER A 96 4.35 9.11 33.36
N ALA A 97 5.22 8.29 33.95
CA ALA A 97 6.36 7.71 33.22
C ALA A 97 5.89 6.79 32.07
N LEU A 98 4.89 5.94 32.29
CA LEU A 98 4.34 5.05 31.26
C LEU A 98 3.58 5.80 30.16
N GLU A 99 2.82 6.82 30.51
CA GLU A 99 2.12 7.68 29.55
C GLU A 99 3.13 8.42 28.65
N ALA A 100 4.21 8.96 29.25
CA ALA A 100 5.29 9.58 28.50
C ALA A 100 5.99 8.57 27.57
N GLU A 101 6.18 7.33 28.03
CA GLU A 101 6.77 6.27 27.22
C GLU A 101 5.87 5.87 26.04
N LEU A 102 4.57 5.65 26.29
CA LEU A 102 3.59 5.35 25.24
C LEU A 102 3.52 6.48 24.20
N ARG A 103 3.50 7.73 24.65
CA ARG A 103 3.55 8.89 23.75
C ARG A 103 4.82 8.88 22.90
N LYS A 104 5.98 8.63 23.51
CA LYS A 104 7.25 8.55 22.78
C LYS A 104 7.24 7.41 21.75
N MET A 105 6.71 6.25 22.10
CA MET A 105 6.58 5.12 21.16
C MET A 105 5.73 5.48 19.94
N GLN A 106 4.66 6.26 20.14
CA GLN A 106 3.81 6.72 19.05
C GLN A 106 4.47 7.80 18.18
N GLU A 107 5.26 8.69 18.77
CA GLU A 107 6.10 9.65 18.03
C GLU A 107 7.18 8.91 17.21
N ASP A 108 7.86 7.93 17.82
CA ASP A 108 8.88 7.11 17.16
C ASP A 108 8.30 6.27 16.02
N TYR A 109 7.07 5.73 16.18
CA TYR A 109 6.37 5.01 15.13
C TYR A 109 6.12 5.92 13.90
N GLN A 110 5.54 7.10 14.12
CA GLN A 110 5.25 8.06 13.04
C GLN A 110 6.53 8.51 12.33
N LYS A 111 7.58 8.81 13.11
CA LYS A 111 8.89 9.19 12.57
C LYS A 111 9.49 8.06 11.73
N ASN A 112 9.44 6.83 12.23
CA ASN A 112 9.99 5.68 11.51
C ASN A 112 9.22 5.40 10.22
N ALA A 113 7.88 5.48 10.24
CA ALA A 113 7.07 5.32 9.04
C ALA A 113 7.45 6.34 7.95
N MET A 114 7.56 7.62 8.32
CA MET A 114 7.97 8.69 7.39
C MET A 114 9.39 8.48 6.88
N GLN A 115 10.33 8.08 7.74
CA GLN A 115 11.70 7.78 7.33
C GLN A 115 11.75 6.62 6.35
N TYR A 116 10.94 5.58 6.55
CA TYR A 116 10.89 4.41 5.67
C TYR A 116 10.34 4.73 4.29
N GLU A 117 9.31 5.57 4.21
CA GLU A 117 8.84 6.08 2.91
C GLU A 117 9.94 6.85 2.17
N GLN A 118 10.67 7.72 2.89
CA GLN A 118 11.78 8.46 2.29
C GLN A 118 12.91 7.54 1.82
N ASP A 119 13.29 6.56 2.65
CA ASP A 119 14.37 5.62 2.35
C ASP A 119 14.00 4.71 1.17
N LEU A 120 12.74 4.29 1.09
CA LEU A 120 12.23 3.48 -0.02
C LEU A 120 12.27 4.26 -1.33
N ALA A 121 11.80 5.51 -1.33
CA ALA A 121 11.85 6.38 -2.51
C ALA A 121 13.29 6.66 -2.97
N LYS A 122 14.22 6.91 -2.03
CA LYS A 122 15.65 7.07 -2.35
C LYS A 122 16.23 5.80 -2.96
N LYS A 123 15.94 4.64 -2.36
CA LYS A 123 16.48 3.36 -2.84
C LYS A 123 15.93 3.00 -4.22
N GLU A 124 14.66 3.26 -4.46
CA GLU A 124 14.04 3.07 -5.77
C GLU A 124 14.72 3.95 -6.84
N SER A 125 14.94 5.23 -6.56
CA SER A 125 15.65 6.13 -7.47
C SER A 125 17.08 5.67 -7.76
N GLU A 126 17.84 5.30 -6.73
CA GLU A 126 19.23 4.80 -6.87
C GLU A 126 19.31 3.55 -7.73
N LEU A 127 18.38 2.62 -7.55
CA LEU A 127 18.39 1.32 -8.21
C LEU A 127 17.84 1.37 -9.63
N LEU A 128 16.89 2.28 -9.92
CA LEU A 128 16.32 2.45 -11.26
C LEU A 128 17.19 3.34 -12.16
N LYS A 129 17.98 4.25 -11.60
CA LYS A 129 18.91 5.10 -12.38
C LYS A 129 19.78 4.34 -13.39
N PRO A 130 20.51 3.27 -13.01
CA PRO A 130 21.33 2.52 -13.98
C PRO A 130 20.50 1.74 -15.01
N VAL A 131 19.24 1.42 -14.71
CA VAL A 131 18.32 0.79 -15.66
C VAL A 131 17.91 1.81 -16.72
N ILE A 132 17.55 3.02 -16.29
CA ILE A 132 17.20 4.14 -17.18
C ILE A 132 18.39 4.55 -18.06
N ASP A 133 19.60 4.64 -17.49
CA ASP A 133 20.81 5.00 -18.24
C ASP A 133 21.13 3.96 -19.35
N LYS A 134 20.88 2.67 -19.10
CA LYS A 134 21.05 1.62 -20.12
C LYS A 134 20.01 1.68 -21.24
N ILE A 135 18.77 2.08 -20.95
CA ILE A 135 17.74 2.28 -21.97
C ILE A 135 18.07 3.48 -22.85
N ASN A 136 18.55 4.58 -22.25
CA ASN A 136 18.86 5.82 -22.96
C ASN A 136 20.16 5.74 -23.78
N ALA A 137 21.09 4.84 -23.42
CA ALA A 137 22.32 4.61 -24.14
C ALA A 137 22.20 3.58 -25.29
N ALA A 138 21.03 2.94 -25.44
CA ALA A 138 20.72 1.98 -26.50
C ALA A 138 19.90 2.65 -27.62
#